data_AF-A0A2V8ETW6-F1
#
_entry.id   AF-A0A2V8ETW6-F1
#
_cell.length_a   1.000
_cell.length_b   1.000
_cell.length_c   1.000
_cell.angle_alpha   90.00
_cell.angle_beta   90.00
_cell.angle_gamma   90.00
#
_symmetry.space_group_name_H-M   'P 1'
#
loop_
_entity.id
_entity.type
_entity.pdbx_description
1 polymer ?
#
loop_
_entity_poly.entity_id
_entity_poly.type
_entity_poly.pdbx_seq_one_letter_code
_entity_poly.pdbx_strand_id
1 'polypeptide(L)' 'MGHGVHTSEPDLIHKLKNYICIISGFSELLISELPDDDPRRADLVEIHKAAQAAMAIMPDLAERVR' A
#
# COMPACT_ATOMS: atom_id res chain seq x y z
N MET A 1 11.42 -31.43 -10.40
CA MET A 1 10.99 -30.11 -10.89
C MET A 1 10.84 -29.18 -9.68
N GLY A 2 11.95 -28.66 -9.17
CA GLY A 2 11.92 -27.72 -8.04
C GLY A 2 11.77 -26.31 -8.58
N HIS A 3 10.58 -25.72 -8.48
CA HIS A 3 10.44 -24.28 -8.63
C HIS A 3 11.01 -23.62 -7.38
N GLY A 4 12.32 -23.40 -7.38
CA GLY A 4 12.93 -22.42 -6.51
C GLY A 4 12.34 -21.06 -6.90
N VAL A 5 11.42 -20.57 -6.08
CA VAL A 5 10.97 -19.19 -6.16
C VAL A 5 12.17 -18.36 -5.74
N HIS A 6 12.96 -17.95 -6.73
CA HIS A 6 13.85 -16.82 -6.59
C HIS A 6 12.95 -15.60 -6.39
N THR A 7 12.51 -15.34 -5.16
CA THR A 7 12.10 -13.99 -4.81
C THR A 7 13.39 -13.21 -4.76
N SER A 8 13.79 -12.68 -5.91
CA SER A 8 14.85 -11.70 -5.94
C SER A 8 14.35 -10.55 -5.05
N GLU A 9 15.20 -10.01 -4.20
CA GLU A 9 14.87 -8.90 -3.29
C GLU A 9 14.11 -7.72 -3.96
N PRO A 10 14.35 -7.37 -5.25
CA PRO A 10 13.48 -6.49 -6.03
C PRO A 10 12.00 -6.90 -6.03
N ASP A 11 11.69 -8.20 -6.12
CA ASP A 11 10.33 -8.73 -6.20
C ASP A 11 9.53 -8.50 -4.93
N LEU A 12 10.16 -8.50 -3.75
CA LEU A 12 9.45 -8.26 -2.48
C LEU A 12 9.05 -6.80 -2.33
N ILE A 13 9.97 -5.87 -2.63
CA ILE A 13 9.69 -4.43 -2.64
C ILE A 13 8.63 -4.10 -3.70
N HIS A 14 8.70 -4.68 -4.89
CA HIS A 14 7.69 -4.51 -5.92
C HIS A 14 6.31 -5.03 -5.49
N LYS A 15 6.25 -6.21 -4.86
CA LYS A 15 4.99 -6.75 -4.32
C LYS A 15 4.41 -5.87 -3.23
N LEU A 16 5.23 -5.42 -2.29
CA LEU A 16 4.80 -4.53 -1.21
C LEU A 16 4.25 -3.21 -1.77
N LYS A 17 4.97 -2.58 -2.71
CA LYS A 17 4.50 -1.38 -3.42
C LYS A 17 3.14 -1.60 -4.06
N ASN A 18 2.96 -2.72 -4.78
CA ASN A 18 1.69 -3.04 -5.42
C ASN A 18 0.55 -3.17 -4.40
N TYR A 19 0.76 -3.85 -3.28
CA TYR A 19 -0.27 -3.97 -2.24
C TYR A 19 -0.65 -2.62 -1.62
N ILE A 20 0.34 -1.77 -1.33
CA ILE A 20 0.06 -0.44 -0.77
C ILE A 20 -0.70 0.43 -1.78
N CYS A 21 -0.33 0.39 -3.07
CA CYS A 21 -1.08 1.08 -4.13
C CYS A 21 -2.55 0.62 -4.20
N ILE A 22 -2.80 -0.69 -4.10
CA ILE A 22 -4.15 -1.25 -4.10
C ILE A 22 -4.95 -0.73 -2.89
N ILE A 23 -4.37 -0.80 -1.69
CA ILE A 23 -5.02 -0.30 -0.45
C ILE A 23 -5.33 1.18 -0.56
N SER A 24 -4.37 1.98 -1.05
CA SER A 24 -4.53 3.42 -1.23
C SER A 24 -5.69 3.73 -2.17
N GLY A 25 -5.74 3.08 -3.34
CA GLY A 25 -6.76 3.32 -4.36
C GLY A 25 -8.17 2.88 -3.93
N PHE A 26 -8.31 1.72 -3.27
CA PHE A 26 -9.61 1.31 -2.73
C PHE A 26 -10.08 2.22 -1.61
N SER A 27 -9.18 2.67 -0.73
CA SER A 27 -9.54 3.61 0.34
C SER A 27 -10.01 4.94 -0.24
N GLU A 28 -9.33 5.46 -1.27
CA GLU A 28 -9.75 6.68 -1.98
C GLU A 28 -11.13 6.55 -2.61
N LEU A 29 -11.37 5.44 -3.32
CA LEU A 29 -12.67 5.15 -3.92
C LEU A 29 -13.79 5.13 -2.87
N LEU A 30 -13.59 4.40 -1.77
CA LEU A 30 -14.58 4.30 -0.70
C LEU A 30 -14.82 5.64 0.01
N ILE A 31 -13.79 6.46 0.22
CA ILE A 31 -13.93 7.82 0.78
C ILE A 31 -14.79 8.69 -0.13
N SER A 32 -14.65 8.53 -1.45
CA SER A 32 -15.41 9.31 -2.44
C SER A 32 -16.89 8.92 -2.54
N GLU A 33 -17.23 7.69 -2.15
CA GLU A 33 -18.60 7.15 -2.19
C GLU A 33 -19.37 7.39 -0.87
N LEU A 34 -18.66 7.68 0.23
CA LEU A 34 -19.28 7.89 1.54
C LEU A 34 -19.63 9.36 1.80
N PRO A 35 -20.78 9.63 2.44
CA PRO A 35 -21.09 10.95 2.99
C PRO A 35 -20.02 11.44 3.97
N ASP A 36 -19.84 12.77 4.05
CA ASP A 36 -18.85 13.39 4.93
C ASP A 36 -19.07 13.10 6.43
N ASP A 37 -20.31 12.81 6.83
CA ASP A 37 -20.71 12.49 8.20
C ASP A 37 -20.75 10.98 8.50
N ASP A 38 -20.40 10.11 7.53
CA ASP A 38 -20.34 8.67 7.77
C ASP A 38 -19.16 8.32 8.69
N PRO A 39 -19.40 7.63 9.82
CA PRO A 39 -18.34 7.29 10.77
C PRO A 39 -17.23 6.43 10.16
N ARG A 40 -17.53 5.61 9.14
CA ARG A 40 -16.53 4.77 8.45
C ARG A 40 -15.58 5.61 7.59
N ARG A 41 -16.01 6.81 7.17
CA ARG A 41 -15.19 7.69 6.34
C ARG A 41 -13.96 8.17 7.09
N ALA A 42 -14.09 8.44 8.39
CA ALA A 42 -12.95 8.80 9.24
C ALA A 42 -11.91 7.67 9.27
N ASP A 43 -12.34 6.42 9.46
CA ASP A 43 -11.45 5.26 9.46
C ASP A 43 -10.76 5.07 8.10
N LEU A 44 -11.50 5.20 7.00
CA LEU A 44 -10.95 5.08 5.65
C LEU A 44 -9.94 6.18 5.31
N VAL A 45 -10.19 7.41 5.77
CA VAL A 45 -9.23 8.53 5.63
C VAL A 45 -7.91 8.20 6.33
N GLU A 46 -7.96 7.64 7.53
CA GLU A 46 -6.74 7.23 8.25
C GLU A 46 -6.01 6.07 7.55
N ILE A 47 -6.74 5.09 7.02
CA ILE A 47 -6.14 4.00 6.21
C ILE A 47 -5.46 4.56 4.95
N HIS A 48 -6.12 5.49 4.24
CA HIS A 48 -5.57 6.11 3.04
C HIS A 48 -4.29 6.90 3.37
N LYS A 49 -4.29 7.69 4.44
CA LYS A 49 -3.09 8.41 4.92
C LYS A 49 -1.95 7.45 5.28
N ALA A 50 -2.25 6.34 5.96
CA ALA A 50 -1.26 5.34 6.30
C ALA A 50 -0.64 4.69 5.04
N ALA A 51 -1.46 4.39 4.04
CA ALA A 51 -0.98 3.87 2.75
C ALA A 51 -0.08 4.88 2.02
N GLN A 52 -0.45 6.17 2.01
CA GLN A 52 0.39 7.23 1.44
C GLN A 52 1.73 7.37 2.16
N ALA A 53 1.72 7.35 3.50
CA ALA A 53 2.94 7.40 4.31
C ALA A 53 3.84 6.18 4.06
N ALA A 54 3.25 4.98 3.94
CA ALA A 54 3.99 3.77 3.61
C ALA A 54 4.63 3.85 2.21
N MET A 55 3.92 4.39 1.21
CA MET A 55 4.50 4.63 -0.13
C MET A 55 5.67 5.60 -0.10
N ALA A 56 5.60 6.65 0.73
CA ALA A 56 6.64 7.67 0.82
C ALA A 56 7.98 7.11 1.33
N ILE A 57 7.95 6.08 2.18
CA ILE A 57 9.17 5.44 2.74
C ILE A 57 9.70 4.27 1.90
N MET A 58 9.00 3.87 0.83
CA MET A 58 9.41 2.74 -0.03
C MET A 58 10.80 2.92 -0.68
N PRO A 59 11.21 4.12 -1.15
CA PRO A 59 12.56 4.32 -1.68
C PRO A 59 13.65 4.00 -0.64
N ASP A 60 13.52 4.56 0.56
CA ASP A 60 14.46 4.33 1.68
C ASP A 60 14.50 2.85 2.08
N LEU A 61 13.35 2.17 2.05
CA LEU A 61 13.28 0.74 2.32
C LEU A 61 14.00 -0.07 1.22
N ALA A 62 13.82 0.30 -0.04
CA ALA A 62 14.47 -0.37 -1.16
C ALA A 62 16.00 -0.21 -1.16
N GLU A 63 16.51 0.92 -0.67
CA GLU A 63 17.95 1.15 -0.50
C GLU A 63 18.56 0.30 0.63
N ARG A 64 17.82 0.11 1.72
CA ARG A 64 18.27 -0.69 2.88
C ARG A 64 18.24 -2.20 2.64
N VAL A 65 17.42 -2.63 1.70
CA VAL A 65 17.13 -4.04 1.36
C VAL A 65 17.81 -4.35 0.01
N ARG A 66 19.01 -3.83 -0.23
CA ARG A 66 19.84 -4.06 -1.42
C ARG A 66 21.27 -4.29 -0.99
#